data_AF-A0A0E2D693-F1
#
_entry.id   AF-A0A0E2D693-F1
#
_cell.length_a   1.000
_cell.length_b   1.000
_cell.length_c   1.000
_cell.angle_alpha   90.00
_cell.angle_beta   90.00
_cell.angle_gamma   90.00
#
_symmetry.space_group_name_H-M   'P 1'
#
loop_
_entity.id
_entity.type
_entity.pdbx_description
1 polymer ?
#
loop_
_entity_poly.entity_id
_entity_poly.type
_entity_poly.pdbx_seq_one_letter_code
_entity_poly.pdbx_strand_id
1 'polypeptide(L)'
;MLEYSVFFILPNLDFNQYCPPTEEIPILEPGTYTRYMSEGDTYIFDNRARFQQSAPSGERRYFTFTIQENPGQFETLSIALLTPPLPVKRFRFFTKLKAVTGSGIITFTTPSAPDPPQ
;
A
#
# COMPACT_ATOMS: atom_id res chain seq x y z
N MET A 1 19.33 -9.36 -5.80
CA MET A 1 17.86 -9.40 -5.92
C MET A 1 17.34 -8.51 -4.81
N LEU A 2 16.41 -7.61 -5.12
CA LEU A 2 15.79 -6.78 -4.10
C LEU A 2 14.81 -7.66 -3.32
N GLU A 3 14.86 -7.62 -2.00
CA GLU A 3 13.84 -8.22 -1.16
C GLU A 3 13.06 -7.10 -0.49
N TYR A 4 11.73 -7.21 -0.47
CA TYR A 4 10.87 -6.18 0.05
C TYR A 4 9.84 -6.74 1.03
N SER A 5 9.48 -5.91 2.00
CA SER A 5 8.38 -6.17 2.92
C SER A 5 7.25 -5.18 2.64
N VAL A 6 6.03 -5.69 2.52
CA VAL A 6 4.82 -4.89 2.34
C VAL A 6 3.98 -4.96 3.60
N PHE A 7 3.68 -3.81 4.20
CA PHE A 7 2.83 -3.70 5.39
C PHE A 7 1.56 -2.91 5.08
N PHE A 8 0.44 -3.35 5.64
CA PHE A 8 -0.85 -2.66 5.56
C PHE A 8 -1.20 -2.09 6.92
N ILE A 9 -1.29 -0.77 6.98
CA ILE A 9 -1.71 -0.06 8.18
C ILE A 9 -3.22 0.12 8.07
N LEU A 10 -3.95 -0.62 8.91
CA LEU A 10 -5.39 -0.57 9.03
C LEU A 10 -5.82 0.59 9.95
N PRO A 11 -7.05 1.12 9.82
CA PRO A 11 -7.51 2.38 10.44
C PRO A 11 -7.60 2.40 11.98
N ASN A 12 -7.06 1.40 12.67
CA ASN A 12 -6.96 1.36 14.13
C ASN A 12 -5.54 1.02 14.62
N LEU A 13 -4.55 0.89 13.73
CA LEU A 13 -3.15 0.80 14.13
C LEU A 13 -2.60 2.21 14.35
N ASP A 14 -1.93 2.44 15.48
CA ASP A 14 -1.19 3.67 15.69
C ASP A 14 -0.08 3.76 14.65
N PHE A 15 -0.25 4.64 13.67
CA PHE A 15 0.69 4.84 12.57
C PHE A 15 2.13 5.04 13.07
N ASN A 16 2.31 5.71 14.20
CA ASN A 16 3.63 5.99 14.79
C ASN A 16 4.26 4.76 15.48
N GLN A 17 3.48 3.72 15.76
CA GLN A 17 3.99 2.45 16.30
C GLN A 17 4.61 1.56 15.21
N TYR A 18 4.12 1.66 13.96
CA TYR A 18 4.53 0.78 12.85
C TYR A 18 5.36 1.50 11.77
N CYS A 19 5.30 2.82 11.77
CA CYS A 19 6.21 3.68 11.01
C CYS A 19 7.05 4.52 11.98
N PRO A 20 8.37 4.65 11.75
CA PRO A 20 9.13 5.71 12.38
C PRO A 20 8.47 7.07 12.06
N PRO A 21 8.69 8.11 12.88
CA PRO A 21 7.98 9.38 12.78
C PRO A 21 7.93 9.87 11.32
N THR A 22 6.72 10.10 10.82
CA THR A 22 6.41 10.46 9.43
C THR A 22 7.09 11.71 8.89
N GLU A 23 7.81 12.45 9.74
CA GLU A 23 8.44 13.71 9.37
C GLU A 23 9.58 13.53 8.35
N GLU A 24 10.10 12.30 8.19
CA GLU A 24 11.22 12.02 7.28
C GLU A 24 10.84 11.20 6.03
N ILE A 25 9.65 10.59 5.97
CA ILE A 25 9.25 9.73 4.83
C ILE A 25 8.05 10.35 4.09
N PRO A 26 8.21 10.72 2.80
CA PRO A 26 7.11 11.30 2.04
C PRO A 26 5.96 10.29 1.86
N ILE A 27 4.73 10.76 2.12
CA ILE A 27 3.52 10.02 1.81
C ILE A 27 3.16 10.28 0.34
N LEU A 28 3.11 9.23 -0.46
CA LEU A 28 2.76 9.26 -1.87
C LEU A 28 1.26 9.01 -2.06
N GLU A 29 0.63 9.74 -2.99
CA GLU A 29 -0.74 9.45 -3.42
C GLU A 29 -0.84 8.10 -4.15
N PRO A 30 -2.05 7.58 -4.41
CA PRO A 30 -2.22 6.41 -5.27
C PRO A 30 -1.70 6.66 -6.70
N GLY A 31 -1.00 5.68 -7.27
CA GLY A 31 -0.48 5.76 -8.63
C GLY A 31 0.67 4.81 -8.92
N THR A 32 1.30 5.02 -10.08
CA THR A 32 2.49 4.29 -10.53
C THR A 32 3.74 5.13 -10.32
N TYR A 33 4.72 4.54 -9.64
CA TYR A 33 5.96 5.18 -9.26
C TYR A 33 7.15 4.32 -9.67
N THR A 34 8.05 4.89 -10.47
CA THR A 34 9.37 4.31 -10.74
C THR A 34 10.40 5.00 -9.88
N ARG A 35 11.04 4.28 -8.98
CA ARG A 35 12.00 4.82 -8.00
C ARG A 35 13.18 3.88 -7.81
N TYR A 36 14.33 4.45 -7.50
CA TYR A 36 15.45 3.69 -6.97
C TYR A 36 15.19 3.38 -5.50
N MET A 37 15.42 2.13 -5.09
CA MET A 37 15.40 1.70 -3.68
C MET A 37 16.68 0.94 -3.35
N SER A 38 17.12 1.10 -2.12
CA SER A 38 18.22 0.38 -1.47
C SER A 38 17.78 -0.11 -0.09
N GLU A 39 18.51 -1.08 0.46
CA GLU A 39 18.25 -1.63 1.79
C GLU A 39 17.98 -0.53 2.84
N GLY A 40 16.84 -0.64 3.52
CA GLY A 40 16.38 0.34 4.52
C GLY A 40 15.40 1.38 3.97
N ASP A 41 15.42 1.66 2.67
CA ASP A 41 14.52 2.63 2.04
C ASP A 41 13.06 2.22 2.23
N THR A 42 12.23 3.22 2.50
CA THR A 42 10.81 3.04 2.80
C THR A 42 9.98 4.05 2.03
N TYR A 43 8.90 3.57 1.40
CA TYR A 43 7.84 4.40 0.83
C TYR A 43 6.51 4.11 1.52
N ILE A 44 5.74 5.18 1.72
CA ILE A 44 4.41 5.11 2.31
C ILE A 44 3.42 5.66 1.30
N PHE A 45 2.33 4.93 1.08
CA PHE A 45 1.30 5.28 0.12
C PHE A 45 -0.01 5.54 0.85
N ASP A 46 -0.62 6.69 0.56
CA ASP A 46 -1.93 7.07 1.04
C ASP A 46 -3.02 6.32 0.30
N ASN A 47 -3.66 5.38 0.98
CA ASN A 47 -4.73 4.58 0.42
C ASN A 47 -6.10 5.01 0.98
N ARG A 48 -6.24 6.21 1.55
CA ARG A 48 -7.52 6.68 2.14
C ARG A 48 -8.67 6.67 1.13
N ALA A 49 -8.40 7.03 -0.13
CA ALA A 49 -9.42 7.07 -1.20
C ALA A 49 -9.95 5.69 -1.62
N ARG A 50 -9.31 4.60 -1.18
CA ARG A 50 -9.55 3.22 -1.66
C ARG A 50 -10.78 2.57 -1.06
N PHE A 51 -11.27 3.07 0.06
CA PHE A 51 -12.53 2.61 0.65
C PHE A 51 -13.62 3.61 0.33
N GLN A 52 -14.23 3.49 -0.84
CA GLN A 52 -15.41 4.27 -1.18
C GLN A 52 -16.49 4.08 -0.10
N GLN A 53 -17.12 5.20 0.27
CA GLN A 53 -18.08 5.30 1.37
C GLN A 53 -19.36 4.48 1.14
N SER A 54 -19.61 4.05 -0.10
CA SER A 54 -20.82 3.35 -0.55
C SER A 54 -20.78 1.82 -0.47
N ALA A 55 -19.62 1.20 -0.21
CA ALA A 55 -19.53 -0.26 -0.16
C ALA A 55 -20.21 -0.81 1.12
N PRO A 56 -21.12 -1.81 1.01
CA PRO A 56 -21.79 -2.44 2.15
C PRO A 56 -20.82 -2.94 3.22
N SER A 57 -21.16 -2.76 4.49
CA SER A 57 -20.36 -3.27 5.61
C SER A 57 -20.15 -4.79 5.49
N GLY A 58 -18.92 -5.26 5.76
CA GLY A 58 -18.59 -6.68 5.76
C GLY A 58 -18.31 -7.27 4.37
N GLU A 59 -18.42 -6.48 3.30
CA GLU A 59 -18.02 -6.90 1.96
C GLU A 59 -16.48 -7.02 1.88
N ARG A 60 -16.01 -8.16 1.35
CA ARG A 60 -14.58 -8.36 1.09
C ARG A 60 -14.21 -7.67 -0.23
N ARG A 61 -13.27 -6.74 -0.17
CA ARG A 61 -12.70 -6.07 -1.35
C ARG A 61 -11.25 -6.46 -1.51
N TYR A 62 -10.85 -6.74 -2.74
CA TYR A 62 -9.45 -6.97 -3.08
C TYR A 62 -8.78 -5.68 -3.48
N PHE A 63 -7.49 -5.63 -3.19
CA PHE A 63 -6.61 -4.53 -3.55
C PHE A 63 -5.37 -5.13 -4.17
N THR A 64 -5.23 -4.93 -5.48
CA THR A 64 -4.15 -5.52 -6.26
C THR A 64 -3.04 -4.53 -6.54
N PHE A 65 -1.87 -4.80 -5.97
CA PHE A 65 -0.65 -4.03 -6.16
C PHE A 65 0.24 -4.75 -7.17
N THR A 66 0.99 -3.98 -7.96
CA THR A 66 1.91 -4.54 -8.95
C THR A 66 3.30 -3.97 -8.74
N ILE A 67 4.29 -4.86 -8.70
CA ILE A 67 5.71 -4.54 -8.57
C ILE A 67 6.42 -5.04 -9.81
N GLN A 68 7.34 -4.23 -10.33
CA GLN A 68 8.13 -4.57 -11.49
C GLN A 68 9.58 -4.16 -11.25
N GLU A 69 10.46 -5.14 -11.10
CA GLU A 69 11.91 -4.93 -11.01
C GLU A 69 12.59 -5.06 -12.38
N ASN A 70 12.09 -5.97 -13.23
CA ASN A 70 12.60 -6.21 -14.58
C ASN A 70 11.55 -5.84 -15.64
N PRO A 71 11.95 -5.26 -16.79
CA PRO A 71 11.04 -5.05 -17.92
C PRO A 71 10.28 -6.32 -18.30
N GLY A 72 8.95 -6.27 -18.25
CA GLY A 72 8.08 -7.40 -18.61
C GLY A 72 7.85 -8.45 -17.52
N GLN A 73 8.49 -8.36 -16.36
CA GLN A 73 8.25 -9.26 -15.22
C GLN A 73 7.49 -8.52 -14.11
N PHE A 74 6.24 -8.92 -13.90
CA PHE A 74 5.36 -8.31 -12.89
C PHE A 74 5.09 -9.27 -11.75
N GLU A 75 5.21 -8.77 -10.54
CA GLU A 75 4.79 -9.44 -9.32
C GLU A 75 3.53 -8.78 -8.80
N THR A 76 2.50 -9.58 -8.56
CA THR A 76 1.18 -9.11 -8.17
C THR A 76 0.90 -9.51 -6.73
N LEU A 77 0.56 -8.53 -5.90
CA LEU A 77 0.15 -8.73 -4.52
C LEU A 77 -1.30 -8.31 -4.35
N SER A 78 -2.19 -9.27 -4.16
CA SER A 78 -3.62 -9.02 -3.92
C SER A 78 -3.97 -9.24 -2.45
N ILE A 79 -4.57 -8.23 -1.83
CA ILE A 79 -4.93 -8.29 -0.41
C ILE A 79 -6.42 -8.06 -0.23
N ALA A 80 -7.04 -8.99 0.49
CA ALA A 80 -8.44 -8.93 0.85
C ALA A 80 -8.62 -8.12 2.14
N LEU A 81 -9.41 -7.05 2.08
CA LEU A 81 -9.82 -6.29 3.26
C LEU A 81 -11.34 -6.30 3.38
N LEU A 82 -11.83 -6.43 4.62
CA LEU A 82 -13.25 -6.27 4.92
C LEU A 82 -13.59 -4.77 5.00
N THR A 83 -14.68 -4.37 4.35
CA THR A 83 -15.25 -3.04 4.56
C THR A 83 -15.69 -2.89 6.00
N PRO A 84 -15.14 -1.91 6.75
CA PRO A 84 -15.57 -1.71 8.12
C PRO A 84 -16.98 -1.11 8.15
N PRO A 85 -17.77 -1.38 9.20
CA PRO A 85 -19.09 -0.79 9.38
C PRO A 85 -19.02 0.75 9.40
N LEU A 86 -20.00 1.42 8.79
CA LEU A 86 -20.20 2.87 8.97
C LEU A 86 -20.53 3.12 10.46
N PRO A 87 -20.04 4.19 11.13
CA PRO A 87 -19.41 5.41 10.63
C PRO A 87 -17.93 5.47 10.98
N VAL A 88 -17.23 4.33 11.03
CA VAL A 88 -15.83 4.28 11.48
C VAL A 88 -15.05 5.29 10.64
N LYS A 89 -14.50 6.29 11.32
CA LYS A 89 -13.61 7.31 10.78
C LYS A 89 -12.44 6.58 10.09
N ARG A 90 -12.58 6.33 8.78
CA ARG A 90 -11.65 5.58 7.92
C ARG A 90 -10.40 6.42 7.63
N PHE A 91 -9.79 7.03 8.64
CA PHE A 91 -8.55 7.77 8.50
C PHE A 91 -7.37 6.80 8.54
N ARG A 92 -6.31 7.11 7.79
CA ARG A 92 -4.99 6.46 7.88
C ARG A 92 -4.88 5.02 7.35
N PHE A 93 -5.45 4.75 6.18
CA PHE A 93 -5.10 3.56 5.41
C PHE A 93 -3.80 3.81 4.65
N PHE A 94 -2.73 3.13 5.03
CA PHE A 94 -1.45 3.27 4.34
C PHE A 94 -0.89 1.90 3.94
N THR A 95 -0.23 1.87 2.79
CA THR A 95 0.68 0.76 2.45
C THR A 95 2.10 1.24 2.64
N LYS A 96 2.91 0.45 3.32
CA LYS A 96 4.34 0.69 3.48
C LYS A 96 5.09 -0.35 2.67
N LEU A 97 5.96 0.11 1.77
CA LEU A 97 6.91 -0.71 1.05
C LEU A 97 8.30 -0.43 1.62
N LYS A 98 8.99 -1.44 2.11
CA LYS A 98 10.35 -1.32 2.63
C LYS A 98 11.28 -2.29 1.92
N ALA A 99 12.42 -1.80 1.44
CA ALA A 99 13.50 -2.66 0.98
C ALA A 99 14.21 -3.28 2.19
N VAL A 100 14.26 -4.61 2.22
CA VAL A 100 14.87 -5.40 3.30
C VAL A 100 16.33 -5.69 2.97
N THR A 101 16.64 -6.02 1.72
CA THR A 101 18.00 -6.26 1.23
C THR A 101 18.12 -5.85 -0.24
N GLY A 102 19.35 -5.59 -0.69
CA GLY A 102 19.66 -5.28 -2.09
C GLY A 102 19.38 -3.83 -2.50
N SER A 103 19.49 -3.55 -3.80
CA SER A 103 19.22 -2.23 -4.38
C SER A 103 18.88 -2.31 -5.86
N GLY A 104 18.09 -1.36 -6.38
CA GLY A 104 17.69 -1.33 -7.78
C GLY A 104 16.57 -0.34 -8.08
N ILE A 105 16.23 -0.20 -9.37
CA ILE A 105 15.06 0.56 -9.81
C ILE A 105 13.86 -0.36 -9.78
N ILE A 106 12.81 0.06 -9.10
CA ILE A 106 11.53 -0.64 -9.08
C ILE A 106 10.44 0.27 -9.64
N THR A 107 9.45 -0.34 -10.29
CA THR A 107 8.18 0.31 -10.60
C THR A 107 7.10 -0.32 -9.74
N PHE A 108 6.38 0.50 -8.99
CA PHE A 108 5.31 0.07 -8.11
C PHE A 108 4.02 0.78 -8.46
N THR A 109 2.93 0.02 -8.59
CA THR A 109 1.59 0.56 -8.82
C THR A 109 0.71 0.24 -7.62
N THR A 110 0.25 1.29 -6.96
CA THR A 110 -0.87 1.21 -6.02
C THR A 110 -2.17 1.46 -6.78
N PRO A 111 -3.23 0.66 -6.57
CA PRO A 111 -4.48 0.98 -7.24
C PRO A 111 -5.07 2.26 -6.66
N SER A 112 -5.94 2.95 -7.38
CA SER A 112 -6.64 4.15 -6.89
C SER A 112 -8.04 3.82 -6.34
N ALA A 113 -8.52 2.60 -6.59
CA ALA A 113 -9.84 2.08 -6.20
C ALA A 113 -9.70 0.63 -5.68
N PRO A 114 -10.71 0.07 -4.98
CA PRO A 114 -10.77 -1.37 -4.76
C PRO A 114 -11.02 -2.08 -6.09
N ASP A 115 -10.58 -3.33 -6.18
CA ASP A 115 -10.93 -4.18 -7.31
C ASP A 115 -12.47 -4.37 -7.34
N PRO A 116 -13.06 -4.57 -8.53
CA PRO A 116 -14.47 -4.91 -8.64
C PRO A 116 -14.83 -6.12 -7.75
N PRO A 117 -16.08 -6.21 -7.25
CA PRO A 117 -16.54 -7.45 -6.62
C PRO A 117 -16.34 -8.61 -7.61
N GLN A 118 -15.78 -9.72 -7.13
CA GLN A 118 -15.71 -10.96 -7.91
C GLN A 118 -17.04 -11.71 -7.85
#